data_AF-A0AA97EHY9-F1
#
_entry.id   AF-A0AA97EHY9-F1
#
_cell.length_a   1.000
_cell.length_b   1.000
_cell.length_c   1.000
_cell.angle_alpha   90.00
_cell.angle_beta   90.00
_cell.angle_gamma   90.00
#
_symmetry.space_group_name_H-M   'P 1'
#
loop_
_entity.id
_entity.type
_entity.pdbx_description
1 polymer ?
#
loop_
_entity_poly.entity_id
_entity_poly.type
_entity_poly.pdbx_seq_one_letter_code
_entity_poly.pdbx_strand_id
1 'polypeptide(L)'
;MNTFYEPAVADAKTTSAPTGQVLKGLYAGAYRSDKGKIKGLMLQVGEAEFTVKLPKYLRPMLVRELAPDDFVQVWAYPEGDRWRAINVLPLPECEAETLRQQWGHLVSAPEVPQPQKKRLCIEVCSKGKCFKQGGRQLYHDLQAAVDSDPELSHVSVKATGCMKACKHGPNLRLPSGQMLHRACPADALANLGAK
;
A
#
# COMPACT_ATOMS: atom_id res chain seq x y z
N MET A 1 26.73 -23.55 46.66
CA MET A 1 26.32 -23.29 45.27
C MET A 1 26.99 -21.99 44.84
N ASN A 2 28.18 -22.08 44.24
CA ASN A 2 28.95 -20.93 43.78
C ASN A 2 28.76 -20.81 42.27
N THR A 3 27.98 -19.84 41.81
CA THR A 3 27.94 -19.45 40.40
C THR A 3 29.10 -18.50 40.14
N PHE A 4 30.18 -19.03 39.56
CA PHE A 4 31.22 -18.24 38.93
C PHE A 4 30.60 -17.51 37.72
N TYR A 5 30.57 -16.19 37.78
CA TYR A 5 30.36 -15.33 36.62
C TYR A 5 31.73 -14.92 36.11
N GLU A 6 32.22 -15.59 35.07
CA GLU A 6 33.33 -15.10 34.25
C GLU A 6 32.79 -14.04 33.30
N PRO A 7 33.28 -12.80 33.32
CA PRO A 7 32.99 -11.85 32.25
C PRO A 7 33.79 -12.27 31.01
N ALA A 8 33.09 -12.66 29.96
CA ALA A 8 33.69 -12.83 28.64
C ALA A 8 34.27 -11.48 28.19
N VAL A 9 35.60 -11.41 28.13
CA VAL A 9 36.32 -10.30 27.49
C VAL A 9 36.04 -10.43 25.99
N ALA A 10 35.09 -9.65 25.49
CA ALA A 10 34.78 -9.58 24.07
C ALA A 10 35.73 -8.58 23.41
N ASP A 11 36.53 -9.10 22.47
CA ASP A 11 37.38 -8.33 21.56
C ASP A 11 36.63 -7.13 20.98
N ALA A 12 37.22 -5.95 21.18
CA ALA A 12 36.76 -4.69 20.62
C ALA A 12 36.96 -4.68 19.10
N LYS A 13 35.96 -5.17 18.36
CA LYS A 13 35.70 -4.68 17.01
C LYS A 13 34.94 -3.37 17.13
N THR A 14 35.66 -2.25 16.96
CA THR A 14 35.10 -0.91 16.81
C THR A 14 34.24 -0.82 15.56
N THR A 15 33.03 -1.37 15.61
CA THR A 15 31.92 -0.93 14.78
C THR A 15 31.04 -0.15 15.74
N SER A 16 31.11 1.18 15.70
CA SER A 16 30.25 2.02 16.55
C SER A 16 28.81 1.55 16.38
N ALA A 17 28.22 1.06 17.47
CA ALA A 17 26.83 0.62 17.43
C ALA A 17 25.97 1.79 16.91
N PRO A 18 25.04 1.55 15.97
CA PRO A 18 24.25 2.64 15.43
C PRO A 18 23.43 3.26 16.56
N THR A 19 23.63 4.56 16.79
CA THR A 19 22.93 5.29 17.84
C THR A 19 21.44 5.32 17.53
N GLY A 20 20.64 4.67 18.36
CA GLY A 20 19.19 4.72 18.28
C GLY A 20 18.68 6.14 18.55
N GLN A 21 17.69 6.57 17.77
CA GLN A 21 17.02 7.86 17.87
C GLN A 21 15.52 7.64 18.01
N VAL A 22 14.82 8.61 18.59
CA VAL A 22 13.36 8.62 18.67
C VAL A 22 12.83 9.58 17.62
N LEU A 23 12.20 9.03 16.58
CA LEU A 23 11.49 9.81 15.58
C LEU A 23 10.05 9.99 16.05
N LYS A 24 9.54 11.22 16.05
CA LYS A 24 8.15 11.54 16.35
C LYS A 24 7.51 12.05 15.08
N GLY A 25 6.34 11.54 14.73
CA GLY A 25 5.74 11.83 13.43
C GLY A 25 4.33 11.30 13.26
N LEU A 26 3.73 11.62 12.12
CA LEU A 26 2.46 11.11 11.67
C LEU A 26 2.67 9.78 10.94
N TYR A 27 1.83 8.79 11.25
CA TYR A 27 1.78 7.56 10.47
C TYR A 27 1.07 7.82 9.14
N ALA A 28 1.84 7.89 8.05
CA ALA A 28 1.31 8.15 6.70
C ALA A 28 0.75 6.88 6.04
N GLY A 29 1.26 5.70 6.41
CA GLY A 29 0.75 4.44 5.87
C GLY A 29 1.70 3.26 5.99
N ALA A 30 1.26 2.09 5.51
CA ALA A 30 2.02 0.86 5.62
C ALA A 30 3.06 0.74 4.49
N TYR A 31 4.33 0.58 4.86
CA TYR A 31 5.38 0.19 3.91
C TYR A 31 5.28 -1.30 3.58
N ARG A 32 5.10 -1.64 2.29
CA ARG A 32 4.86 -3.00 1.80
C ARG A 32 5.96 -3.46 0.84
N SER A 33 6.22 -4.77 0.81
CA SER A 33 7.04 -5.38 -0.25
C SER A 33 6.27 -5.50 -1.57
N ASP A 34 6.97 -5.78 -2.66
CA ASP A 34 6.40 -6.06 -4.00
C ASP A 34 5.30 -7.13 -3.99
N LYS A 35 5.37 -8.09 -3.06
CA LYS A 35 4.35 -9.14 -2.86
C LYS A 35 3.17 -8.71 -1.96
N GLY A 36 3.01 -7.42 -1.69
CA GLY A 36 1.95 -6.83 -0.87
C GLY A 36 2.08 -7.00 0.66
N LYS A 37 3.06 -7.78 1.14
CA LYS A 37 3.28 -8.01 2.58
C LYS A 37 3.78 -6.75 3.27
N ILE A 38 3.20 -6.41 4.42
CA ILE A 38 3.65 -5.30 5.26
C ILE A 38 5.05 -5.59 5.78
N LYS A 39 5.94 -4.61 5.66
CA LYS A 39 7.33 -4.63 6.09
C LYS A 39 7.61 -3.57 7.14
N GLY A 40 6.84 -2.48 7.15
CA GLY A 40 6.88 -1.48 8.19
C GLY A 40 5.91 -0.35 7.95
N LEU A 41 6.33 0.87 8.22
CA LEU A 41 5.52 2.07 8.09
C LEU A 41 6.24 3.20 7.36
N MET A 42 5.46 4.12 6.84
CA MET A 42 5.88 5.43 6.35
C MET A 42 5.56 6.44 7.45
N LEU A 43 6.58 7.19 7.87
CA LEU A 43 6.50 8.17 8.95
C LEU A 43 6.74 9.55 8.38
N GLN A 44 5.77 10.45 8.50
CA GLN A 44 5.92 11.85 8.15
C GLN A 44 6.40 12.64 9.37
N VAL A 45 7.49 13.38 9.21
CA VAL A 45 8.08 14.25 10.22
C VAL A 45 8.23 15.63 9.59
N GLY A 46 7.27 16.52 9.87
CA GLY A 46 7.14 17.78 9.16
C GLY A 46 6.89 17.56 7.66
N GLU A 47 7.76 18.12 6.82
CA GLU A 47 7.71 17.96 5.34
C GLU A 47 8.42 16.69 4.84
N ALA A 48 9.22 16.04 5.69
CA ALA A 48 10.00 14.88 5.29
C ALA A 48 9.22 13.59 5.56
N GLU A 49 9.30 12.65 4.62
CA GLU A 49 8.75 11.31 4.77
C GLU A 49 9.86 10.26 4.87
N PHE A 50 9.76 9.38 5.87
CA PHE A 50 10.75 8.34 6.15
C PHE A 50 10.14 6.95 6.03
N THR A 51 10.86 6.06 5.34
CA THR A 51 10.55 4.63 5.38
C THR A 51 11.14 4.00 6.64
N VAL A 52 10.28 3.42 7.49
CA VAL A 52 10.68 2.74 8.72
C VAL A 52 10.35 1.25 8.60
N LYS A 53 11.38 0.41 8.53
CA LYS A 53 11.25 -1.04 8.49
C LYS A 53 10.99 -1.58 9.90
N LEU A 54 9.91 -2.33 10.05
CA LEU A 54 9.53 -2.94 11.33
C LEU A 54 10.15 -4.34 11.50
N PRO A 55 10.58 -4.68 12.73
CA PRO A 55 10.79 -6.05 13.17
C PRO A 55 9.57 -6.92 12.88
N LYS A 56 9.79 -8.21 12.61
CA LYS A 56 8.71 -9.13 12.20
C LYS A 56 7.57 -9.19 13.22
N TYR A 57 7.88 -9.09 14.50
CA TYR A 57 6.90 -9.17 15.60
C TYR A 57 6.02 -7.92 15.74
N LEU A 58 6.46 -6.75 15.25
CA LEU A 58 5.64 -5.51 15.29
C LEU A 58 4.69 -5.36 14.10
N ARG A 59 4.84 -6.17 13.04
CA ARG A 59 4.02 -6.04 11.83
C ARG A 59 2.53 -6.38 12.01
N PRO A 60 2.14 -7.41 12.80
CA PRO A 60 0.74 -7.69 13.05
C PRO A 60 0.04 -6.56 13.80
N MET A 61 0.74 -5.91 14.73
CA MET A 61 0.24 -4.75 15.49
C MET A 61 -0.14 -3.60 14.56
N LEU A 62 0.73 -3.26 13.61
CA LEU A 62 0.48 -2.18 12.66
C LEU A 62 -0.82 -2.37 11.85
N VAL A 63 -1.16 -3.62 11.51
CA VAL A 63 -2.42 -3.92 10.79
C VAL A 63 -3.65 -3.63 11.64
N ARG A 64 -3.52 -3.72 12.97
CA ARG A 64 -4.65 -3.74 13.90
C ARG A 64 -4.87 -2.41 14.60
N GLU A 65 -3.81 -1.64 14.85
CA GLU A 65 -3.88 -0.54 15.83
C GLU A 65 -3.58 0.85 15.28
N LEU A 66 -2.88 0.98 14.15
CA LEU A 66 -2.54 2.30 13.61
C LEU A 66 -3.49 2.70 12.48
N ALA A 67 -4.22 3.79 12.69
CA ALA A 67 -4.95 4.49 11.65
C ALA A 67 -4.03 5.54 11.01
N PRO A 68 -4.15 5.79 9.69
CA PRO A 68 -3.50 6.95 9.07
C PRO A 68 -3.73 8.22 9.89
N ASP A 69 -2.70 9.06 9.97
CA ASP A 69 -2.67 10.31 10.76
C ASP A 69 -2.56 10.14 12.29
N ASP A 70 -2.37 8.92 12.79
CA ASP A 70 -1.98 8.70 14.18
C ASP A 70 -0.56 9.25 14.43
N PHE A 71 -0.41 10.06 15.49
CA PHE A 71 0.91 10.46 15.96
C PHE A 71 1.59 9.30 16.68
N VAL A 72 2.80 8.98 16.27
CA VAL A 72 3.60 7.90 16.84
C VAL A 72 5.00 8.37 17.17
N GLN A 73 5.61 7.72 18.15
CA GLN A 73 7.04 7.76 18.41
C GLN A 73 7.67 6.42 18.07
N VAL A 74 8.77 6.49 17.33
CA VAL A 74 9.48 5.34 16.78
C VAL A 74 10.92 5.38 17.28
N TRP A 75 11.28 4.42 18.13
CA TRP A 75 12.68 4.16 18.44
C TRP A 75 13.29 3.43 17.25
N ALA A 76 14.25 4.03 16.56
CA ALA A 76 14.86 3.47 15.36
C ALA A 76 16.33 3.85 15.23
N TYR A 77 17.04 3.14 14.36
CA TYR A 77 18.38 3.51 13.93
C TYR A 77 18.45 3.60 12.40
N PRO A 78 19.34 4.46 11.85
CA PRO A 78 19.50 4.57 10.41
C PRO A 78 20.05 3.26 9.83
N GLU A 79 19.48 2.82 8.71
CA GLU A 79 19.87 1.63 7.93
C GLU A 79 19.90 2.00 6.43
N GLY A 80 20.92 2.74 6.00
CA GLY A 80 21.04 3.20 4.62
C GLY A 80 20.07 4.34 4.29
N ASP A 81 19.20 4.13 3.31
CA ASP A 81 18.15 5.04 2.86
C ASP A 81 16.88 5.01 3.72
N ARG A 82 16.84 4.12 4.72
CA ARG A 82 15.68 3.87 5.56
C ARG A 82 16.05 3.80 7.03
N TRP A 83 15.03 3.71 7.86
CA TRP A 83 15.17 3.47 9.29
C TRP A 83 14.78 2.05 9.64
N ARG A 84 15.40 1.50 10.68
CA ARG A 84 14.97 0.23 11.28
C ARG A 84 14.44 0.49 12.67
N ALA A 85 13.16 0.18 12.87
CA ALA A 85 12.54 0.33 14.17
C ALA A 85 12.99 -0.75 15.16
N ILE A 86 13.04 -0.34 16.42
CA ILE A 86 13.15 -1.14 17.63
C ILE A 86 11.75 -1.24 18.25
N ASN A 87 11.06 -0.11 18.41
CA ASN A 87 9.72 -0.05 18.98
C ASN A 87 8.92 1.11 18.38
N VAL A 88 7.59 0.98 18.39
CA VAL A 88 6.64 2.01 17.97
C VAL A 88 5.55 2.10 19.02
N LEU A 89 5.28 3.30 19.51
CA LEU A 89 4.19 3.58 20.44
C LEU A 89 3.40 4.79 19.96
N PRO A 90 2.08 4.86 20.26
CA PRO A 90 1.33 6.10 20.15
C PRO A 90 2.05 7.23 20.90
N LEU A 91 2.03 8.41 20.32
CA LEU A 91 2.57 9.60 20.96
C LEU A 91 1.57 10.10 22.01
N PRO A 92 2.00 10.53 23.20
CA PRO A 92 1.10 11.14 24.19
C PRO A 92 0.37 12.36 23.61
N GLU A 93 -0.91 12.51 23.94
CA GLU A 93 -1.79 13.54 23.36
C GLU A 93 -1.23 14.95 23.49
N CYS A 94 -0.59 15.29 24.62
CA CYS A 94 0.02 16.60 24.82
C CYS A 94 1.15 16.91 23.83
N GLU A 95 1.96 15.90 23.50
CA GLU A 95 3.03 16.04 22.51
C GLU A 95 2.46 16.01 21.09
N ALA A 96 1.45 15.18 20.84
CA ALA A 96 0.75 15.13 19.57
C ALA A 96 0.11 16.49 19.23
N GLU A 97 -0.58 17.12 20.17
CA GLU A 97 -1.18 18.45 20.01
C GLU A 97 -0.13 19.52 19.68
N THR A 98 1.04 19.45 20.32
CA THR A 98 2.15 20.35 20.02
C THR A 98 2.64 20.18 18.58
N LEU A 99 2.81 18.94 18.13
CA LEU A 99 3.21 18.65 16.75
C LEU A 99 2.11 19.02 15.75
N ARG A 100 0.83 18.82 16.08
CA ARG A 100 -0.30 19.27 15.26
C ARG A 100 -0.28 20.78 15.06
N GLN A 101 0.03 21.56 16.08
CA GLN A 101 0.13 23.02 15.95
C GLN A 101 1.35 23.44 15.13
N GLN A 102 2.49 22.77 15.32
CA GLN A 102 3.72 23.04 14.57
C GLN A 102 3.59 22.68 13.08
N TRP A 103 2.91 21.58 12.77
CA TRP A 103 2.75 21.05 11.42
C TRP A 103 1.36 21.29 10.83
N GLY A 104 0.51 22.06 11.49
CA GLY A 104 -0.90 22.26 11.09
C GLY A 104 -1.07 22.92 9.73
N HIS A 105 -0.01 23.51 9.18
CA HIS A 105 0.05 24.05 7.82
C HIS A 105 0.59 23.03 6.78
N LEU A 106 1.24 21.96 7.23
CA LEU A 106 1.84 20.89 6.41
C LEU A 106 0.92 19.67 6.29
N VAL A 107 0.06 19.47 7.29
CA VAL A 107 -1.09 18.57 7.16
C VAL A 107 -2.04 19.26 6.20
N SER A 108 -1.92 18.92 4.90
CA SER A 108 -2.99 19.24 3.96
C SER A 108 -4.30 18.82 4.60
N ALA A 109 -5.26 19.74 4.66
CA ALA A 109 -6.59 19.49 5.21
C ALA A 109 -7.05 18.09 4.81
N PRO A 110 -7.71 17.32 5.70
CA PRO A 110 -8.17 15.99 5.36
C PRO A 110 -8.91 16.11 4.05
N GLU A 111 -8.36 15.51 3.00
CA GLU A 111 -9.10 15.34 1.76
C GLU A 111 -10.33 14.58 2.22
N VAL A 112 -11.46 15.31 2.29
CA VAL A 112 -12.76 14.82 2.75
C VAL A 112 -12.85 13.41 2.20
N PRO A 113 -13.03 12.36 3.02
CA PRO A 113 -13.00 11.00 2.52
C PRO A 113 -14.09 10.92 1.46
N GLN A 114 -13.67 11.07 0.19
CA GLN A 114 -14.57 10.93 -0.92
C GLN A 114 -15.08 9.51 -0.75
N PRO A 115 -16.41 9.30 -0.79
CA PRO A 115 -17.00 8.00 -0.52
C PRO A 115 -16.23 6.99 -1.35
N GLN A 116 -15.43 6.13 -0.69
CA GLN A 116 -14.44 5.31 -1.36
C GLN A 116 -15.21 4.45 -2.36
N LYS A 117 -15.16 4.85 -3.64
CA LYS A 117 -15.87 4.14 -4.70
C LYS A 117 -15.34 2.70 -4.64
N LYS A 118 -16.26 1.74 -4.44
CA LYS A 118 -15.88 0.33 -4.27
C LYS A 118 -14.94 -0.05 -5.41
N ARG A 119 -13.80 -0.67 -5.08
CA ARG A 119 -12.84 -1.06 -6.12
C ARG A 119 -13.49 -2.06 -7.08
N LEU A 120 -13.58 -1.68 -8.35
CA LEU A 120 -14.17 -2.48 -9.41
C LEU A 120 -13.05 -3.19 -10.19
N CYS A 121 -13.32 -4.41 -10.66
CA CYS A 121 -12.37 -5.19 -11.44
C CYS A 121 -13.03 -5.71 -12.72
N ILE A 122 -12.49 -5.33 -13.88
CA ILE A 122 -12.85 -5.86 -15.18
C ILE A 122 -11.86 -6.97 -15.52
N GLU A 123 -12.34 -8.19 -15.79
CA GLU A 123 -11.50 -9.31 -16.20
C GLU A 123 -11.60 -9.52 -17.71
N VAL A 124 -10.49 -9.37 -18.45
CA VAL A 124 -10.43 -9.57 -19.91
C VAL A 124 -9.84 -10.94 -20.23
N CYS A 125 -10.50 -11.73 -21.08
CA CYS A 125 -10.01 -13.04 -21.49
C CYS A 125 -8.73 -12.93 -22.33
N SER A 126 -7.61 -13.46 -21.81
CA SER A 126 -6.29 -13.35 -22.44
C SER A 126 -5.78 -14.62 -23.12
N LYS A 127 -6.65 -15.63 -23.30
CA LYS A 127 -6.26 -16.92 -23.91
C LYS A 127 -6.92 -17.21 -25.26
N GLY A 128 -6.20 -18.01 -26.06
CA GLY A 128 -6.71 -18.64 -27.27
C GLY A 128 -7.12 -17.65 -28.36
N LYS A 129 -8.18 -18.00 -29.10
CA LYS A 129 -8.71 -17.16 -30.18
C LYS A 129 -9.26 -15.82 -29.67
N CYS A 130 -9.83 -15.80 -28.46
CA CYS A 130 -10.40 -14.59 -27.87
C CYS A 130 -9.37 -13.45 -27.74
N PHE A 131 -8.14 -13.76 -27.31
CA PHE A 131 -7.07 -12.77 -27.19
C PHE A 131 -6.59 -12.27 -28.55
N LYS A 132 -6.49 -13.19 -29.53
CA LYS A 132 -6.05 -12.89 -30.91
C LYS A 132 -7.10 -12.11 -31.70
N GLN A 133 -8.39 -12.32 -31.44
CA GLN A 133 -9.53 -11.69 -32.11
C GLN A 133 -9.90 -10.31 -31.54
N GLY A 134 -8.93 -9.61 -30.93
CA GLY A 134 -9.14 -8.27 -30.37
C GLY A 134 -9.11 -8.20 -28.85
N GLY A 135 -9.04 -9.33 -28.13
CA GLY A 135 -8.92 -9.30 -26.66
C GLY A 135 -7.64 -8.61 -26.17
N ARG A 136 -6.55 -8.66 -26.94
CA ARG A 136 -5.33 -7.89 -26.65
C ARG A 136 -5.56 -6.38 -26.76
N GLN A 137 -6.18 -5.94 -27.84
CA GLN A 137 -6.47 -4.53 -28.08
C GLN A 137 -7.42 -4.00 -27.01
N LEU A 138 -8.51 -4.75 -26.74
CA LEU A 138 -9.49 -4.45 -25.70
C LEU A 138 -8.85 -4.26 -24.31
N TYR A 139 -7.88 -5.11 -23.94
CA TYR A 139 -7.17 -4.96 -22.67
C TYR A 139 -6.39 -3.64 -22.60
N HIS A 140 -5.64 -3.31 -23.65
CA HIS A 140 -4.85 -2.08 -23.70
C HIS A 140 -5.73 -0.82 -23.74
N ASP A 141 -6.81 -0.84 -24.53
CA ASP A 141 -7.72 0.30 -24.63
C ASP A 141 -8.44 0.57 -23.31
N LEU A 142 -8.87 -0.49 -22.61
CA LEU A 142 -9.45 -0.38 -21.28
C LEU A 142 -8.45 0.15 -20.25
N GLN A 143 -7.21 -0.33 -20.29
CA GLN A 143 -6.16 0.15 -19.39
C GLN A 143 -5.89 1.64 -19.63
N ALA A 144 -5.74 2.06 -20.89
CA ALA A 144 -5.52 3.45 -21.25
C ALA A 144 -6.71 4.35 -20.84
N ALA A 145 -7.94 3.88 -21.01
CA ALA A 145 -9.13 4.62 -20.60
C ALA A 145 -9.20 4.80 -19.07
N VAL A 146 -8.86 3.76 -18.30
CA VAL A 146 -8.81 3.84 -16.83
C VAL A 146 -7.67 4.74 -16.35
N ASP A 147 -6.50 4.67 -16.98
CA ASP A 147 -5.32 5.46 -16.59
C ASP A 147 -5.45 6.94 -16.96
N SER A 148 -6.25 7.27 -17.99
CA SER A 148 -6.47 8.65 -18.45
C SER A 148 -7.62 9.39 -17.77
N ASP A 149 -8.51 8.67 -17.07
CA ASP A 149 -9.66 9.25 -16.39
C ASP A 149 -9.53 9.12 -14.86
N PRO A 150 -9.28 10.24 -14.13
CA PRO A 150 -9.22 10.24 -12.66
C PRO A 150 -10.49 9.69 -11.99
N GLU A 151 -11.66 9.81 -12.61
CA GLU A 151 -12.92 9.29 -12.08
C GLU A 151 -12.95 7.76 -12.06
N LEU A 152 -12.18 7.11 -12.93
CA LEU A 152 -12.04 5.66 -13.05
C LEU A 152 -10.89 5.08 -12.21
N SER A 153 -10.21 5.88 -11.39
CA SER A 153 -9.11 5.46 -10.50
C SER A 153 -9.42 4.29 -9.56
N HIS A 154 -10.70 4.03 -9.30
CA HIS A 154 -11.21 2.91 -8.50
C HIS A 154 -11.47 1.63 -9.31
N VAL A 155 -11.32 1.66 -10.63
CA VAL A 155 -11.49 0.55 -11.57
C VAL A 155 -10.13 -0.06 -11.89
N SER A 156 -10.06 -1.38 -11.97
CA SER A 156 -8.84 -2.10 -12.38
C SER A 156 -9.15 -3.06 -13.51
N VAL A 157 -8.22 -3.19 -14.46
CA VAL A 157 -8.33 -4.12 -15.59
C VAL A 157 -7.35 -5.27 -15.36
N LYS A 158 -7.83 -6.51 -15.45
CA LYS A 158 -7.00 -7.71 -15.26
C LYS A 158 -7.14 -8.65 -16.43
N ALA A 159 -6.03 -9.20 -16.89
CA ALA A 159 -6.04 -10.33 -17.79
C ALA A 159 -6.40 -11.61 -17.02
N THR A 160 -7.30 -12.43 -17.56
CA THR A 160 -7.73 -13.71 -16.97
C THR A 160 -7.61 -14.86 -17.97
N GLY A 161 -7.78 -16.08 -17.47
CA GLY A 161 -7.74 -17.31 -18.25
C GLY A 161 -8.84 -17.42 -19.30
N CYS A 162 -8.92 -18.60 -19.94
CA CYS A 162 -9.95 -18.85 -20.96
C CYS A 162 -11.35 -18.84 -20.34
N MET A 163 -12.23 -17.96 -20.83
CA MET A 163 -13.64 -17.90 -20.43
C MET A 163 -14.55 -18.89 -21.18
N LYS A 164 -13.98 -19.81 -21.98
CA LYS A 164 -14.67 -20.84 -22.79
C LYS A 164 -15.69 -20.33 -23.82
N ALA A 165 -15.87 -19.01 -23.96
CA ALA A 165 -16.74 -18.38 -24.96
C ALA A 165 -15.97 -17.80 -26.16
N CYS A 166 -14.81 -18.38 -26.53
CA CYS A 166 -13.91 -17.82 -27.54
C CYS A 166 -14.56 -17.61 -28.93
N LYS A 167 -15.67 -18.29 -29.24
CA LYS A 167 -16.43 -18.10 -30.49
C LYS A 167 -17.14 -16.74 -30.56
N HIS A 168 -17.41 -16.11 -29.42
CA HIS A 168 -18.05 -14.81 -29.29
C HIS A 168 -17.06 -13.73 -28.82
N GLY A 169 -15.76 -14.01 -28.89
CA GLY A 169 -14.72 -13.09 -28.46
C GLY A 169 -14.70 -11.79 -29.29
N PRO A 170 -14.10 -10.71 -28.74
CA PRO A 170 -13.44 -10.64 -27.43
C PRO A 170 -14.43 -10.65 -26.25
N ASN A 171 -14.03 -11.32 -25.16
CA ASN A 171 -14.87 -11.51 -23.97
C ASN A 171 -14.24 -10.85 -22.75
N LEU A 172 -15.08 -10.25 -21.91
CA LEU A 172 -14.71 -9.76 -20.59
C LEU A 172 -15.80 -10.09 -19.57
N ARG A 173 -15.44 -10.01 -18.29
CA ARG A 173 -16.37 -10.12 -17.16
C ARG A 173 -16.32 -8.82 -16.36
N LEU A 174 -17.50 -8.29 -16.07
CA LEU A 174 -17.70 -7.11 -15.25
C LEU A 174 -17.67 -7.44 -13.75
N PRO A 175 -17.50 -6.44 -12.88
CA PRO A 175 -17.55 -6.64 -11.42
C PRO A 175 -18.88 -7.24 -10.93
N SER A 176 -19.99 -7.03 -11.67
CA SER A 176 -21.30 -7.62 -11.42
C SER A 176 -21.36 -9.14 -11.69
N GLY A 177 -20.32 -9.70 -12.32
CA GLY A 177 -20.28 -11.09 -12.78
C GLY A 177 -20.83 -11.28 -14.21
N GLN A 178 -21.46 -10.25 -14.79
CA GLN A 178 -21.95 -10.28 -16.16
C GLN A 178 -20.78 -10.46 -17.14
N MET A 179 -20.96 -11.36 -18.11
CA MET A 179 -20.02 -11.57 -19.20
C MET A 179 -20.47 -10.78 -20.42
N LEU A 180 -19.58 -9.98 -20.99
CA LEU A 180 -19.81 -9.31 -22.27
C LEU A 180 -19.07 -10.05 -23.38
N HIS A 181 -19.75 -10.17 -24.52
CA HIS A 181 -19.25 -10.78 -25.75
C HIS A 181 -19.08 -9.71 -26.82
N ARG A 182 -18.12 -9.91 -27.73
CA ARG A 182 -17.72 -8.89 -28.72
C ARG A 182 -17.51 -7.51 -28.08
N ALA A 183 -16.98 -7.52 -26.85
CA ALA A 183 -16.98 -6.35 -26.00
C ALA A 183 -16.07 -5.25 -26.55
N CYS A 184 -16.53 -4.01 -26.43
CA CYS A 184 -15.72 -2.81 -26.67
C CYS A 184 -15.49 -2.04 -25.35
N PRO A 185 -14.49 -1.14 -25.29
CA PRO A 185 -14.19 -0.39 -24.08
C PRO A 185 -15.38 0.45 -23.58
N ALA A 186 -16.10 1.11 -24.48
CA ALA A 186 -17.23 1.97 -24.13
C ALA A 186 -18.36 1.18 -23.44
N ASP A 187 -18.73 0.02 -23.98
CA ASP A 187 -19.77 -0.85 -23.40
C ASP A 187 -19.34 -1.36 -22.02
N ALA A 188 -18.06 -1.72 -21.87
CA ALA A 188 -17.55 -2.21 -20.60
C ALA A 188 -17.64 -1.15 -19.50
N LEU A 189 -17.23 0.09 -19.81
CA LEU A 189 -17.24 1.21 -18.87
C LEU A 189 -18.68 1.64 -18.53
N ALA A 190 -19.57 1.69 -19.52
CA ALA A 190 -20.98 2.05 -19.31
C ALA A 190 -21.71 1.07 -18.37
N ASN A 191 -21.31 -0.20 -18.36
CA ASN A 191 -21.94 -1.24 -17.56
C ASN A 191 -21.26 -1.50 -16.19
N LEU A 192 -20.28 -0.68 -15.79
CA LEU A 192 -19.60 -0.84 -14.49
C LEU A 192 -20.51 -0.69 -13.27
N GLY A 193 -21.58 0.10 -13.40
CA GLY A 193 -22.55 0.40 -12.34
C GLY A 193 -23.87 -0.36 -12.41
N ALA A 194 -24.07 -1.20 -13.43
CA ALA A 194 -25.29 -1.99 -13.58
C ALA A 194 -25.31 -3.12 -12.55
N LYS A 195 -26.27 -3.05 -11.62
CA LYS A 195 -26.62 -4.12 -10.68
C LYS A 195 -27.70 -5.01 -11.27
#